data_AF-A0A7S1Z7G8-F1
#
_entry.id   AF-A0A7S1Z7G8-F1
#
_cell.length_a   1.000
_cell.length_b   1.000
_cell.length_c   1.000
_cell.angle_alpha   90.00
_cell.angle_beta   90.00
_cell.angle_gamma   90.00
#
_symmetry.space_group_name_H-M   'P 1'
#
loop_
_entity.id
_entity.type
_entity.pdbx_description
1 polymer ?
#
loop_
_entity_poly.entity_id
_entity_poly.type
_entity_poly.pdbx_seq_one_letter_code
_entity_poly.pdbx_strand_id
1 'polypeptide(L)'
;EVEAPRTHPSNPPPAPGGGRRPAGQSMVLTASGTGKDGTIRLVRNGIGMSEYASVELGGIKGMWNLRRKWDDGDDAYLVQSFVGETRVLGVVADEYEDYEDEEEGSAE
;
A
#
# COMPACT_ATOMS: atom_id res chain seq x y z
N GLU A 1 -18.09 -48.00 -7.41
CA GLU A 1 -17.37 -47.04 -6.56
C GLU A 1 -17.19 -45.77 -7.37
N VAL A 2 -17.92 -44.71 -7.02
CA VAL A 2 -17.85 -43.42 -7.74
C VAL A 2 -17.08 -42.47 -6.84
N GLU A 3 -15.88 -42.08 -7.25
CA GLU A 3 -15.01 -41.17 -6.48
C GLU A 3 -15.64 -39.77 -6.43
N ALA A 4 -15.82 -39.23 -5.22
CA ALA A 4 -16.37 -37.90 -5.02
C ALA A 4 -15.36 -36.79 -5.41
N PRO A 5 -15.80 -35.64 -5.94
CA PRO A 5 -14.90 -34.56 -6.31
C PRO A 5 -14.27 -33.92 -5.06
N ARG A 6 -12.94 -33.77 -5.08
CA ARG A 6 -12.16 -33.13 -4.00
C ARG A 6 -12.59 -31.67 -3.88
N THR A 7 -13.19 -31.31 -2.75
CA THR A 7 -13.52 -29.93 -2.43
C THR A 7 -12.23 -29.17 -2.13
N HIS A 8 -11.98 -28.08 -2.86
CA HIS A 8 -10.91 -27.15 -2.53
C HIS A 8 -11.15 -26.58 -1.12
N PRO A 9 -10.12 -26.47 -0.26
CA PRO A 9 -10.29 -25.88 1.06
C PRO A 9 -10.71 -24.41 0.88
N SER A 10 -11.81 -24.04 1.52
CA SER A 10 -12.34 -22.68 1.57
C SER A 10 -11.25 -21.73 2.07
N ASN A 11 -10.94 -20.72 1.27
CA ASN A 11 -10.03 -19.66 1.67
C ASN A 11 -10.61 -18.94 2.90
N PRO A 12 -9.85 -18.74 3.99
CA PRO A 12 -10.36 -18.04 5.16
C PRO A 12 -10.72 -16.59 4.80
N PRO A 13 -11.73 -16.00 5.48
CA PRO A 13 -12.10 -14.61 5.25
C PRO A 13 -10.91 -13.68 5.58
N PRO A 14 -10.75 -12.57 4.83
CA PRO A 14 -9.67 -11.62 5.08
C PRO A 14 -9.79 -11.01 6.48
N ALA A 15 -8.64 -10.88 7.16
CA ALA A 15 -8.58 -10.22 8.45
C ALA A 15 -8.91 -8.72 8.29
N PRO A 16 -9.71 -8.13 9.18
CA PRO A 16 -10.00 -6.70 9.14
C PRO A 16 -8.73 -5.90 9.43
N GLY A 17 -8.36 -4.99 8.52
CA GLY A 17 -7.29 -4.00 8.73
C GLY A 17 -5.88 -4.37 8.27
N GLY A 18 -5.70 -5.51 7.59
CA GLY A 18 -4.39 -5.91 7.05
C GLY A 18 -4.40 -5.93 5.53
N GLY A 19 -3.63 -5.04 4.89
CA GLY A 19 -3.40 -5.06 3.45
C GLY A 19 -3.14 -6.48 2.95
N ARG A 20 -3.83 -6.86 1.87
CA ARG A 20 -3.80 -8.21 1.30
C ARG A 20 -2.38 -8.55 0.85
N ARG A 21 -1.62 -9.27 1.67
CA ARG A 21 -0.34 -9.86 1.25
C ARG A 21 -0.64 -10.80 0.07
N PRO A 22 0.08 -10.70 -1.06
CA PRO A 22 -0.08 -11.65 -2.15
C PRO A 22 0.13 -13.07 -1.61
N ALA A 23 -0.95 -13.84 -1.52
CA ALA A 23 -0.86 -15.23 -1.09
C ALA A 23 -0.03 -15.99 -2.14
N GLY A 24 1.05 -16.62 -1.69
CA GLY A 24 1.91 -17.45 -2.55
C GLY A 24 3.26 -16.84 -2.93
N GLN A 25 3.60 -15.63 -2.46
CA GLN A 25 4.96 -15.11 -2.65
C GLN A 25 5.84 -15.40 -1.43
N SER A 26 6.91 -16.16 -1.62
CA SER A 26 7.88 -16.42 -0.56
C SER A 26 8.68 -15.16 -0.23
N MET A 27 9.02 -15.04 1.05
CA MET A 27 9.89 -13.99 1.58
C MET A 27 11.08 -14.67 2.25
N VAL A 28 12.25 -14.05 2.14
CA VAL A 28 13.48 -14.55 2.78
C VAL A 28 13.88 -13.56 3.86
N LEU A 29 14.01 -14.05 5.09
CA LEU A 29 14.64 -13.31 6.18
C LEU A 29 16.12 -13.71 6.23
N THR A 30 17.02 -12.74 6.18
CA THR A 30 18.47 -13.01 6.27
C THR A 30 19.10 -12.19 7.39
N ALA A 31 19.99 -12.82 8.15
CA ALA A 31 21.01 -12.10 8.92
C ALA A 31 22.21 -11.89 7.99
N SER A 32 22.56 -10.63 7.73
CA SER A 32 23.58 -10.25 6.75
C SER A 32 24.62 -9.33 7.40
N GLY A 33 25.89 -9.48 7.03
CA GLY A 33 26.98 -8.69 7.61
C GLY A 33 27.61 -9.36 8.86
N THR A 34 28.47 -8.63 9.56
CA THR A 34 29.20 -9.10 10.75
C THR A 34 29.56 -7.93 11.67
N GLY A 35 29.70 -8.19 12.97
CA GLY A 35 30.03 -7.18 13.98
C GLY A 35 29.00 -6.05 14.02
N LYS A 36 29.49 -4.80 14.04
CA LYS A 36 28.66 -3.59 14.08
C LYS A 36 27.83 -3.33 12.82
N ASP A 37 28.21 -3.93 11.68
CA ASP A 37 27.51 -3.75 10.40
C ASP A 37 26.48 -4.88 10.13
N GLY A 38 26.21 -5.72 11.14
CA GLY A 38 25.21 -6.79 11.06
C GLY A 38 23.78 -6.24 10.97
N THR A 39 23.00 -6.70 9.98
CA THR A 39 21.61 -6.27 9.75
C THR A 39 20.69 -7.46 9.49
N ILE A 40 19.42 -7.30 9.85
CA ILE A 40 18.34 -8.21 9.43
C ILE A 40 17.68 -7.63 8.19
N ARG A 41 17.60 -8.42 7.12
CA ARG A 41 17.00 -7.99 5.86
C ARG A 41 15.83 -8.89 5.51
N LEU A 42 14.74 -8.27 5.08
CA LEU A 42 13.57 -8.96 4.56
C LEU A 42 13.54 -8.79 3.05
N VAL A 43 13.84 -9.87 2.32
CA VAL A 43 13.92 -9.86 0.86
C VAL A 43 12.63 -10.44 0.29
N ARG A 44 11.98 -9.65 -0.57
CA ARG A 44 10.79 -10.04 -1.34
C ARG A 44 11.01 -9.71 -2.81
N ASN A 45 10.46 -10.53 -3.69
CA ASN A 45 10.34 -10.20 -5.12
C ASN A 45 9.28 -9.09 -5.31
N GLY A 46 9.45 -8.23 -6.31
CA GLY A 46 8.49 -7.17 -6.64
C GLY A 46 8.78 -5.81 -6.02
N ILE A 47 7.93 -4.84 -6.35
CA ILE A 47 8.06 -3.43 -5.98
C ILE A 47 7.21 -3.17 -4.75
N GLY A 48 7.81 -2.55 -3.73
CA GLY A 48 7.08 -2.07 -2.56
C GLY A 48 6.36 -0.76 -2.88
N MET A 49 5.10 -0.65 -2.48
CA MET A 49 4.39 0.62 -2.41
C MET A 49 4.20 1.00 -0.94
N SER A 50 4.39 2.27 -0.62
CA SER A 50 3.95 2.83 0.67
C SER A 50 2.52 3.35 0.50
N GLU A 51 1.62 2.92 1.36
CA GLU A 51 0.23 3.35 1.35
C GLU A 51 0.09 4.56 2.29
N TYR A 52 -0.12 5.75 1.72
CA TYR A 52 -0.29 6.99 2.48
C TYR A 52 -1.75 7.32 2.78
N ALA A 53 -2.69 6.78 2.00
CA ALA A 53 -4.12 6.97 2.20
C ALA A 53 -4.89 5.73 1.71
N SER A 54 -5.89 5.33 2.49
CA SER A 54 -6.77 4.20 2.17
C SER A 54 -8.23 4.57 2.43
N VAL A 55 -9.08 4.39 1.43
CA VAL A 55 -10.53 4.58 1.56
C VAL A 55 -11.23 3.45 0.83
N GLU A 56 -12.12 2.75 1.52
CA GLU A 56 -12.89 1.66 0.93
C GLU A 56 -14.04 2.20 0.07
N LEU A 57 -13.83 2.25 -1.25
CA LEU A 57 -14.83 2.67 -2.23
C LEU A 57 -15.07 1.56 -3.27
N GLY A 58 -16.27 0.99 -3.25
CA GLY A 58 -16.68 -0.02 -4.22
C GLY A 58 -17.11 0.58 -5.56
N GLY A 59 -16.74 -0.07 -6.67
CA GLY A 59 -17.35 0.21 -7.97
C GLY A 59 -16.69 1.31 -8.82
N ILE A 60 -15.50 1.79 -8.43
CA ILE A 60 -14.69 2.71 -9.24
C ILE A 60 -14.38 2.06 -10.60
N LYS A 61 -14.63 2.79 -11.69
CA LYS A 61 -14.35 2.38 -13.08
C LYS A 61 -13.12 3.04 -13.65
N GLY A 62 -12.74 4.20 -13.12
CA GLY A 62 -11.57 4.96 -13.53
C GLY A 62 -11.28 6.10 -12.56
N MET A 63 -10.02 6.53 -12.56
CA MET A 63 -9.54 7.63 -11.73
C MET A 63 -8.62 8.54 -12.55
N TRP A 64 -8.69 9.84 -12.28
CA TRP A 64 -7.86 10.87 -12.90
C TRP A 64 -7.51 11.94 -11.88
N ASN A 65 -6.29 12.42 -11.95
CA ASN A 65 -5.83 13.60 -11.23
C ASN A 65 -6.07 14.86 -12.04
N LEU A 66 -6.41 15.96 -11.37
CA LEU A 66 -6.52 17.28 -11.98
C LEU A 66 -5.83 18.33 -11.11
N ARG A 67 -5.14 19.24 -11.79
CA ARG A 67 -4.65 20.48 -11.21
C ARG A 67 -5.78 21.52 -11.16
N ARG A 68 -5.71 22.44 -10.21
CA ARG A 68 -6.71 23.51 -10.07
C ARG A 68 -6.54 24.57 -11.16
N LYS A 69 -5.30 24.85 -11.55
CA LYS A 69 -4.94 25.71 -12.70
C LYS A 69 -3.89 25.02 -13.56
N TRP A 70 -3.74 25.52 -14.79
CA TRP A 70 -2.76 25.00 -15.74
C TRP A 70 -1.30 25.11 -15.26
N ASP A 71 -1.01 26.15 -14.47
CA ASP A 71 0.32 26.49 -14.00
C ASP A 71 0.62 25.99 -12.58
N ASP A 72 -0.33 25.28 -11.95
CA ASP A 72 -0.08 24.69 -10.62
C ASP A 72 0.92 23.53 -10.75
N GLY A 73 1.83 23.40 -9.78
CA GLY A 73 2.83 22.33 -9.72
C GLY A 73 2.25 20.99 -9.26
N ASP A 74 1.23 21.06 -8.40
CA ASP A 74 0.62 19.90 -7.76
C ASP A 74 -0.83 19.67 -8.22
N ASP A 75 -1.26 18.42 -8.16
CA ASP A 75 -2.65 18.05 -8.36
C ASP A 75 -3.48 18.38 -7.13
N ALA A 76 -4.68 18.90 -7.36
CA ALA A 76 -5.59 19.34 -6.30
C ALA A 76 -6.86 18.49 -6.22
N TYR A 77 -7.16 17.69 -7.26
CA TYR A 77 -8.38 16.90 -7.33
C TYR A 77 -8.15 15.48 -7.81
N LEU A 78 -8.90 14.55 -7.23
CA LEU A 78 -9.05 13.18 -7.70
C LEU A 78 -10.47 12.96 -8.22
N VAL A 79 -10.61 12.79 -9.53
CA VAL A 79 -11.88 12.47 -10.20
C VAL A 79 -12.03 10.97 -10.27
N GLN A 80 -13.21 10.47 -9.90
CA GLN A 80 -13.54 9.05 -9.89
C GLN A 80 -14.83 8.81 -10.67
N SER A 81 -14.82 7.82 -11.57
CA SER A 81 -16.03 7.39 -12.28
C SER A 81 -16.66 6.16 -11.63
N PHE A 82 -17.99 6.19 -11.54
CA PHE A 82 -18.82 5.06 -11.12
C PHE A 82 -19.90 4.81 -12.18
N VAL A 83 -20.69 3.75 -12.02
CA VAL A 83 -21.86 3.54 -12.87
C VAL A 83 -22.94 4.55 -12.44
N GLY A 84 -23.26 5.50 -13.33
CA GLY A 84 -24.33 6.48 -13.11
C GLY A 84 -23.92 7.78 -12.41
N GLU A 85 -22.68 7.89 -11.92
CA GLU A 85 -22.18 9.13 -11.31
C GLU A 85 -20.67 9.32 -11.48
N THR A 86 -20.21 10.54 -11.22
CA THR A 86 -18.79 10.92 -11.13
C THR A 86 -18.59 11.74 -9.87
N ARG A 87 -17.55 11.43 -9.10
CA ARG A 87 -17.20 12.14 -7.87
C ARG A 87 -15.88 12.87 -8.05
N VAL A 88 -15.80 14.09 -7.52
CA VAL A 88 -14.57 14.89 -7.51
C VAL A 88 -14.19 15.14 -6.06
N LEU A 89 -13.03 14.62 -5.65
CA LEU A 89 -12.49 14.79 -4.31
C LEU A 89 -11.40 15.86 -4.36
N GLY A 90 -11.48 16.87 -3.49
CA GLY A 90 -10.39 17.83 -3.29
C GLY A 90 -9.34 17.25 -2.36
N VAL A 91 -8.07 17.35 -2.74
CA VAL A 91 -6.94 17.07 -1.87
C VAL A 91 -6.70 18.32 -1.03
N VAL A 92 -6.86 18.18 0.29
CA VAL A 92 -6.49 19.23 1.24
C VAL A 92 -5.12 18.84 1.76
N ALA A 93 -4.12 19.68 1.47
CA ALA A 93 -2.83 19.55 2.13
C ALA A 93 -3.01 20.00 3.58
N ASP A 94 -3.10 19.03 4.48
CA ASP A 94 -2.82 19.32 5.88
C ASP A 94 -1.31 19.54 5.99
N GLU A 95 -0.89 20.65 6.60
CA GLU A 95 0.50 20.87 6.99
C GLU A 95 0.88 19.79 8.03
N TYR A 96 1.31 18.62 7.56
CA TYR A 96 1.96 17.64 8.43
C TYR A 96 3.43 18.06 8.57
N GLU A 97 3.80 18.45 9.79
CA GLU A 97 5.20 18.61 10.20
C GLU A 97 5.92 17.27 9.99
N ASP A 98 7.01 17.29 9.20
CA ASP A 98 7.91 16.16 9.07
C ASP A 98 8.45 15.80 10.46
N TYR A 99 8.08 14.63 11.00
CA TYR A 99 8.86 14.00 12.05
C TYR A 99 10.11 13.43 11.38
N GLU A 100 11.13 14.28 11.26
CA GLU A 100 12.50 13.80 11.05
C GLU A 100 12.84 12.93 12.26
N ASP A 101 12.94 11.61 12.07
CA ASP A 101 13.57 10.72 13.03
C ASP A 101 15.03 11.20 13.18
N GLU A 102 15.30 12.01 14.19
CA GLU A 102 16.66 12.33 14.62
C GLU A 102 17.36 11.00 14.94
N GLU A 103 18.25 10.54 14.05
CA GLU A 103 19.22 9.52 14.42
C GLU A 103 20.04 10.09 15.59
N GLU A 104 19.77 9.59 16.80
CA GLU A 104 20.65 9.76 17.95
C GLU A 104 21.99 9.09 17.63
N GLY A 105 22.87 9.85 17.01
CA GLY A 105 24.29 9.73 17.27
C GLY A 105 24.55 10.09 18.72
N SER A 106 24.69 9.09 19.58
CA SER A 106 25.45 9.25 20.81
C SER A 106 26.41 8.08 20.98
N ALA A 107 27.66 8.47 21.24
CA ALA A 107 28.86 7.67 21.25
C ALA A 107 28.91 6.69 22.43
N GLU A 108 29.54 5.54 22.22
CA GLU A 108 30.85 5.15 22.80
C GLU A 108 31.42 3.91 22.10
#